data_AF-A0A414EFT5-F1
#
_entry.id   AF-A0A414EFT5-F1
#
_cell.length_a   1.000
_cell.length_b   1.000
_cell.length_c   1.000
_cell.angle_alpha   90.00
_cell.angle_beta   90.00
_cell.angle_gamma   90.00
#
_symmetry.space_group_name_H-M   'P 1'
#
loop_
_entity.id
_entity.type
_entity.pdbx_description
1 polymer ?
#
loop_
_entity_poly.entity_id
_entity_poly.type
_entity_poly.pdbx_seq_one_letter_code
_entity_poly.pdbx_strand_id
1 'polypeptide(L)'
;MARKSSVLFIKKWGNRIIIVAIILEMFFWPSLENLAGCGMTWICWSLFRKIGLNETIIKEHIFVWLVFLSMSLYRILPLLATLVEFNSIGYNFRVPFDTYLGETVLYLFSALAFYCATRSHNALRKLKSLLYRYGLYDRVSNKTIWILGLMGLAIRFYLMGTHVQIGDVIGKTLAGFLFFQYAPLILFFPSLYSNSQKQNDIVVRNRLATFYFIFIILLAFSTNSRYAILEPFGTFALLFVLSYVQHKTSTRQLINKKYIIYAALAIIFFVPFVSDVSLAMIANRNIRSEVSASELLKSTLNTYLDRDKMELLRRLKEQKGVEGLKEEEWTEIYVSNFALNRYCNLKVTDNTLYHAERVGFNNEVMYNDYWNRVLGLLPMPILKELGINYNKNEIFSRGDLLKSLSLNVPIFASLLVTSHLADGLATFGFFYFPLECLLMYLRFLFLDTFLIIRNNRVQYSILGLITIFSFLAMFRNASGGCDSLGYLLRGYWQDVILFIICFFIIKRISR
;
A
#
# COMPACT_ATOMS: atom_id res chain seq x y z
N MET A 1 -22.88 12.42 -29.76
CA MET A 1 -22.99 11.18 -28.93
C MET A 1 -22.35 11.44 -27.57
N ALA A 2 -23.15 11.61 -26.50
CA ALA A 2 -22.60 11.87 -25.17
C ALA A 2 -21.81 10.64 -24.67
N ARG A 3 -20.49 10.77 -24.58
CA ARG A 3 -19.61 9.70 -24.08
C ARG A 3 -19.97 9.40 -22.62
N LYS A 4 -20.35 8.15 -22.34
CA LYS A 4 -20.62 7.61 -20.99
C LYS A 4 -19.47 7.99 -20.03
N SER A 5 -19.80 8.32 -18.77
CA SER A 5 -18.81 8.57 -17.70
C SER A 5 -17.73 7.46 -17.69
N SER A 6 -16.45 7.84 -17.49
CA SER A 6 -15.32 6.90 -17.45
C SER A 6 -15.54 5.78 -16.41
N VAL A 7 -16.23 6.09 -15.31
CA VAL A 7 -16.61 5.10 -14.29
C VAL A 7 -17.59 4.06 -14.86
N LEU A 8 -18.56 4.47 -15.67
CA LEU A 8 -19.52 3.56 -16.28
C LEU A 8 -18.86 2.62 -17.29
N PHE A 9 -17.80 3.09 -17.97
CA PHE A 9 -16.98 2.24 -18.83
C PHE A 9 -16.24 1.17 -18.03
N ILE A 10 -15.59 1.54 -16.92
CA ILE A 10 -14.91 0.60 -16.01
C ILE A 10 -15.89 -0.46 -15.49
N LYS A 11 -17.09 -0.05 -15.04
CA LYS A 11 -18.13 -1.00 -14.59
C LYS A 11 -18.50 -2.01 -15.67
N LYS A 12 -18.71 -1.55 -16.91
CA LYS A 12 -19.13 -2.40 -18.02
C LYS A 12 -18.05 -3.42 -18.39
N TRP A 13 -16.80 -2.99 -18.55
CA TRP A 13 -15.71 -3.87 -18.97
C TRP A 13 -15.23 -4.77 -17.84
N GLY A 14 -15.16 -4.27 -16.60
CA GLY A 14 -14.78 -5.10 -15.45
C GLY A 14 -15.73 -6.27 -15.23
N ASN A 15 -17.06 -6.08 -15.40
CA ASN A 15 -18.01 -7.19 -15.39
C ASN A 15 -17.66 -8.27 -16.42
N ARG A 16 -17.37 -7.86 -17.66
CA ARG A 16 -17.07 -8.80 -18.75
C ARG A 16 -15.78 -9.56 -18.48
N ILE A 17 -14.74 -8.85 -18.06
CA ILE A 17 -13.43 -9.45 -17.75
C ILE A 17 -13.57 -10.49 -16.64
N ILE A 18 -14.30 -10.16 -15.56
CA ILE A 18 -14.47 -11.08 -14.43
C ILE A 18 -15.33 -12.28 -14.80
N ILE A 19 -16.41 -12.10 -15.56
CA ILE A 19 -17.23 -13.23 -16.03
C ILE A 19 -16.39 -14.17 -16.90
N VAL A 20 -15.62 -13.63 -17.84
CA VAL A 20 -14.73 -14.43 -18.70
C VAL A 20 -13.68 -15.15 -17.84
N ALA A 21 -13.07 -14.46 -16.88
CA ALA A 21 -12.09 -15.05 -15.98
C ALA A 21 -12.67 -16.21 -15.16
N ILE A 22 -13.88 -16.06 -14.60
CA ILE A 22 -14.58 -17.12 -13.86
C ILE A 22 -14.85 -18.33 -14.77
N ILE A 23 -15.31 -18.09 -16.01
CA ILE A 23 -15.56 -19.17 -16.98
C ILE A 23 -14.25 -19.91 -17.29
N LEU A 24 -13.17 -19.19 -17.56
CA LEU A 24 -11.87 -19.80 -17.87
C LEU A 24 -11.31 -20.57 -16.66
N GLU A 25 -11.37 -20.01 -15.45
CA GLU A 25 -10.92 -20.68 -14.23
C GLU A 25 -11.67 -22.00 -14.01
N MET A 26 -13.00 -21.98 -14.09
CA MET A 26 -13.81 -23.18 -13.90
C MET A 26 -13.72 -24.16 -15.07
N PHE A 27 -13.30 -23.72 -16.26
CA PHE A 27 -13.05 -24.59 -17.40
C PHE A 27 -11.72 -25.34 -17.27
N PHE A 28 -10.64 -24.63 -16.87
CA PHE A 28 -9.30 -25.22 -16.76
C PHE A 28 -9.08 -25.96 -15.43
N TRP A 29 -9.64 -25.46 -14.32
CA TRP A 29 -9.46 -26.04 -12.98
C TRP A 29 -10.79 -26.17 -12.22
N PRO A 30 -11.70 -27.06 -12.65
CA PRO A 30 -12.97 -27.27 -11.97
C PRO A 30 -12.79 -27.89 -10.58
N SER A 31 -13.01 -27.10 -9.52
CA SER A 31 -13.07 -27.60 -8.14
C SER A 31 -14.01 -26.75 -7.29
N LEU A 32 -14.47 -27.30 -6.16
CA LEU A 32 -15.31 -26.54 -5.20
C LEU A 32 -14.54 -25.36 -4.60
N GLU A 33 -13.25 -25.53 -4.37
CA GLU A 33 -12.34 -24.52 -3.84
C GLU A 33 -12.20 -23.35 -4.81
N ASN A 34 -11.96 -23.62 -6.10
CA ASN A 34 -11.86 -22.59 -7.13
C ASN A 34 -13.21 -21.91 -7.38
N LEU A 35 -14.33 -22.65 -7.23
CA LEU A 35 -15.67 -22.07 -7.27
C LEU A 35 -15.88 -21.08 -6.11
N ALA A 36 -15.43 -21.41 -4.90
CA ALA A 36 -15.46 -20.50 -3.75
C ALA A 36 -14.60 -19.25 -4.00
N GLY A 37 -13.39 -19.42 -4.58
CA GLY A 37 -12.53 -18.31 -4.99
C GLY A 37 -13.17 -17.41 -6.04
N CYS A 38 -13.78 -17.99 -7.08
CA CYS A 38 -14.57 -17.26 -8.08
C CYS A 38 -15.75 -16.50 -7.44
N GLY A 39 -16.44 -17.14 -6.48
CA GLY A 39 -17.51 -16.54 -5.68
C GLY A 39 -17.03 -15.31 -4.91
N MET A 40 -15.91 -15.42 -4.19
CA MET A 40 -15.27 -14.29 -3.49
C MET A 40 -14.99 -13.14 -4.47
N THR A 41 -14.32 -13.41 -5.59
CA THR A 41 -14.00 -12.37 -6.58
C THR A 41 -15.27 -11.69 -7.12
N TRP A 42 -16.31 -12.46 -7.43
CA TRP A 42 -17.58 -11.92 -7.92
C TRP A 42 -18.30 -11.05 -6.88
N ILE A 43 -18.37 -11.50 -5.62
CA ILE A 43 -18.99 -10.75 -4.52
C ILE A 43 -18.23 -9.45 -4.29
N CYS A 44 -16.90 -9.53 -4.16
CA CYS A 44 -16.04 -8.38 -3.90
C CYS A 44 -16.14 -7.35 -5.02
N TRP A 45 -16.08 -7.79 -6.28
CA TRP A 45 -16.26 -6.93 -7.45
C TRP A 45 -17.66 -6.31 -7.50
N SER A 46 -18.71 -7.09 -7.28
CA SER A 46 -20.09 -6.60 -7.35
C SER A 46 -20.35 -5.48 -6.34
N LEU A 47 -19.81 -5.63 -5.12
CA LEU A 47 -19.85 -4.61 -4.08
C LEU A 47 -19.00 -3.40 -4.46
N PHE A 48 -17.73 -3.59 -4.82
CA PHE A 48 -16.83 -2.49 -5.23
C PHE A 48 -17.44 -1.68 -6.38
N ARG A 49 -18.01 -2.37 -7.37
CA ARG A 49 -18.72 -1.76 -8.51
C ARG A 49 -19.92 -0.94 -8.09
N LYS A 50 -20.66 -1.36 -7.06
CA LYS A 50 -21.86 -0.68 -6.58
C LYS A 50 -21.51 0.54 -5.73
N ILE A 51 -20.62 0.39 -4.75
CA ILE A 51 -20.36 1.42 -3.73
C ILE A 51 -19.03 2.16 -3.93
N GLY A 52 -17.99 1.52 -4.47
CA GLY A 52 -16.67 2.13 -4.66
C GLY A 52 -16.53 2.87 -5.99
N LEU A 53 -17.06 2.32 -7.08
CA LEU A 53 -17.00 2.95 -8.41
C LEU A 53 -18.06 4.04 -8.58
N ASN A 54 -17.86 5.19 -7.94
CA ASN A 54 -18.70 6.37 -8.06
C ASN A 54 -17.81 7.63 -8.16
N GLU A 55 -18.03 8.48 -9.16
CA GLU A 55 -17.21 9.69 -9.37
C GLU A 55 -17.23 10.64 -8.17
N THR A 56 -18.37 10.79 -7.50
CA THR A 56 -18.48 11.64 -6.31
C THR A 56 -17.64 11.07 -5.17
N ILE A 57 -17.73 9.76 -4.93
CA ILE A 57 -16.94 9.08 -3.90
C ILE A 57 -15.44 9.18 -4.19
N ILE A 58 -15.02 8.95 -5.44
CA ILE A 58 -13.60 9.05 -5.84
C ILE A 58 -13.08 10.48 -5.63
N LYS A 59 -13.89 11.52 -5.83
CA LYS A 59 -13.49 12.93 -5.64
C LYS A 59 -13.47 13.34 -4.18
N GLU A 60 -14.57 13.06 -3.49
CA GLU A 60 -14.85 13.60 -2.15
C GLU A 60 -14.30 12.73 -1.03
N HIS A 61 -13.88 11.49 -1.35
CA HIS A 61 -13.35 10.52 -0.41
C HIS A 61 -12.13 9.78 -0.97
N ILE A 62 -11.29 10.42 -1.79
CA ILE A 62 -10.19 9.76 -2.52
C ILE A 62 -9.30 8.89 -1.61
N PHE A 63 -8.89 9.41 -0.46
CA PHE A 63 -7.96 8.72 0.44
C PHE A 63 -8.59 7.47 1.05
N VAL A 64 -9.86 7.57 1.46
CA VAL A 64 -10.67 6.43 1.92
C VAL A 64 -10.89 5.43 0.78
N TRP A 65 -11.21 5.93 -0.42
CA TRP A 65 -11.42 5.13 -1.61
C TRP A 65 -10.17 4.36 -2.03
N LEU A 66 -8.96 4.92 -1.87
CA LEU A 66 -7.71 4.21 -2.19
C LEU A 66 -7.45 3.03 -1.25
N VAL A 67 -7.77 3.17 0.04
CA VAL A 67 -7.67 2.06 0.99
C VAL A 67 -8.70 0.97 0.65
N PHE A 68 -9.94 1.37 0.35
CA PHE A 68 -10.98 0.42 -0.07
C PHE A 68 -10.65 -0.25 -1.42
N LEU A 69 -10.06 0.49 -2.36
CA LEU A 69 -9.55 -0.05 -3.62
C LEU A 69 -8.44 -1.08 -3.35
N SER A 70 -7.50 -0.80 -2.45
CA SER A 70 -6.45 -1.74 -2.05
C SER A 70 -7.04 -3.08 -1.59
N MET A 71 -8.01 -3.03 -0.67
CA MET A 71 -8.72 -4.22 -0.19
C MET A 71 -9.48 -4.95 -1.31
N SER A 72 -10.07 -4.20 -2.23
CA SER A 72 -10.81 -4.77 -3.37
C SER A 72 -9.86 -5.49 -4.32
N LEU A 73 -8.74 -4.86 -4.67
CA LEU A 73 -7.73 -5.43 -5.55
C LEU A 73 -7.16 -6.72 -4.98
N TYR A 74 -6.95 -6.78 -3.66
CA TYR A 74 -6.49 -7.99 -2.96
C TYR A 74 -7.36 -9.23 -3.17
N ARG A 75 -8.64 -9.06 -3.50
CA ARG A 75 -9.62 -10.15 -3.69
C ARG A 75 -10.12 -10.29 -5.12
N ILE A 76 -9.85 -9.30 -5.98
CA ILE A 76 -10.24 -9.30 -7.40
C ILE A 76 -9.08 -9.69 -8.30
N LEU A 77 -7.89 -9.13 -8.05
CA LEU A 77 -6.70 -9.42 -8.84
C LEU A 77 -6.22 -10.88 -8.77
N PRO A 78 -6.37 -11.64 -7.67
CA PRO A 78 -5.90 -13.04 -7.61
C PRO A 78 -6.36 -13.86 -8.81
N LEU A 79 -7.66 -13.90 -9.08
CA LEU A 79 -8.25 -14.59 -10.24
C LEU A 79 -7.61 -14.15 -11.56
N LEU A 80 -7.48 -12.83 -11.78
CA LEU A 80 -6.95 -12.31 -13.04
C LEU A 80 -5.44 -12.59 -13.19
N ALA A 81 -4.71 -12.52 -12.10
CA ALA A 81 -3.25 -12.64 -12.07
C ALA A 81 -2.81 -14.09 -12.24
N THR A 82 -3.43 -15.04 -11.54
CA THR A 82 -3.11 -16.46 -11.67
C THR A 82 -3.49 -16.98 -13.06
N LEU A 83 -4.63 -16.56 -13.62
CA LEU A 83 -5.03 -16.92 -14.98
C LEU A 83 -4.03 -16.46 -16.05
N VAL A 84 -3.45 -15.26 -15.91
CA VAL A 84 -2.43 -14.75 -16.85
C VAL A 84 -1.16 -15.60 -16.82
N GLU A 85 -0.84 -16.19 -15.67
CA GLU A 85 0.28 -17.12 -15.49
C GLU A 85 -0.11 -18.59 -15.69
N PHE A 86 -1.35 -18.84 -16.14
CA PHE A 86 -1.92 -20.17 -16.34
C PHE A 86 -1.85 -21.06 -15.08
N ASN A 87 -2.13 -20.48 -13.92
CA ASN A 87 -2.27 -21.15 -12.65
C ASN A 87 -3.71 -21.01 -12.13
N SER A 88 -4.17 -21.98 -11.34
CA SER A 88 -5.47 -21.87 -10.66
C SER A 88 -5.46 -20.74 -9.62
N ILE A 89 -6.62 -20.19 -9.30
CA ILE A 89 -6.76 -19.20 -8.23
C ILE A 89 -6.32 -19.76 -6.87
N GLY A 90 -6.44 -21.08 -6.65
CA GLY A 90 -5.97 -21.79 -5.46
C GLY A 90 -4.51 -22.25 -5.53
N TYR A 91 -3.73 -21.77 -6.50
CA TYR A 91 -2.36 -22.22 -6.69
C TYR A 91 -1.52 -22.10 -5.41
N ASN A 92 -0.90 -23.23 -5.05
CA ASN A 92 -0.11 -23.44 -3.83
C ASN A 92 -0.87 -23.30 -2.50
N PHE A 93 -2.20 -23.25 -2.46
CA PHE A 93 -2.96 -23.10 -1.20
C PHE A 93 -2.98 -24.40 -0.37
N ARG A 94 -3.11 -24.25 0.95
CA ARG A 94 -3.22 -25.35 1.93
C ARG A 94 -4.65 -25.47 2.47
N VAL A 95 -5.32 -24.35 2.69
CA VAL A 95 -6.70 -24.22 3.22
C VAL A 95 -7.50 -23.25 2.33
N PRO A 96 -7.67 -23.57 1.03
CA PRO A 96 -8.21 -22.63 0.06
C PRO A 96 -9.65 -22.20 0.36
N PHE A 97 -10.50 -23.14 0.78
CA PHE A 97 -11.90 -22.87 1.05
C PHE A 97 -12.08 -21.85 2.19
N ASP A 98 -11.41 -22.07 3.32
CA ASP A 98 -11.45 -21.17 4.48
C ASP A 98 -10.82 -19.81 4.18
N THR A 99 -9.76 -19.80 3.36
CA THR A 99 -9.15 -18.58 2.85
C THR A 99 -10.16 -17.71 2.10
N TYR A 100 -10.87 -18.27 1.12
CA TYR A 100 -11.82 -17.50 0.32
C TYR A 100 -13.04 -17.06 1.14
N LEU A 101 -13.56 -17.92 2.02
CA LEU A 101 -14.69 -17.56 2.87
C LEU A 101 -14.33 -16.45 3.85
N GLY A 102 -13.24 -16.61 4.61
CA GLY A 102 -12.83 -15.60 5.58
C GLY A 102 -12.48 -14.26 4.94
N GLU A 103 -11.83 -14.27 3.77
CA GLU A 103 -11.52 -13.04 3.02
C GLU A 103 -12.78 -12.37 2.48
N THR A 104 -13.79 -13.15 2.09
CA THR A 104 -15.11 -12.63 1.72
C THR A 104 -15.77 -11.96 2.91
N VAL A 105 -15.82 -12.61 4.08
CA VAL A 105 -16.43 -12.05 5.29
C VAL A 105 -15.72 -10.76 5.73
N LEU A 106 -14.40 -10.77 5.80
CA LEU A 106 -13.61 -9.58 6.15
C LEU A 106 -13.91 -8.42 5.19
N TYR A 107 -14.01 -8.70 3.89
CA TYR A 107 -14.34 -7.69 2.90
C TYR A 107 -15.76 -7.13 3.08
N LEU A 108 -16.74 -7.95 3.43
CA LEU A 108 -18.12 -7.49 3.70
C LEU A 108 -18.15 -6.49 4.85
N PHE A 109 -17.47 -6.77 5.96
CA PHE A 109 -17.34 -5.85 7.09
C PHE A 109 -16.59 -4.57 6.70
N SER A 110 -15.52 -4.70 5.91
CA SER A 110 -14.75 -3.56 5.42
C SER A 110 -15.57 -2.67 4.47
N ALA A 111 -16.39 -3.28 3.61
CA ALA A 111 -17.31 -2.59 2.71
C ALA A 111 -18.44 -1.88 3.48
N LEU A 112 -18.93 -2.47 4.58
CA LEU A 112 -19.87 -1.82 5.48
C LEU A 112 -19.24 -0.59 6.15
N ALA A 113 -18.03 -0.73 6.70
CA ALA A 113 -17.29 0.39 7.28
C ALA A 113 -17.09 1.54 6.27
N PHE A 114 -16.71 1.20 5.04
CA PHE A 114 -16.55 2.16 3.94
C PHE A 114 -17.87 2.86 3.59
N TYR A 115 -18.96 2.09 3.46
CA TYR A 115 -20.28 2.61 3.15
C TYR A 115 -20.78 3.60 4.22
N CYS A 116 -20.55 3.29 5.49
CA CYS A 116 -20.94 4.13 6.62
C CYS A 116 -20.06 5.40 6.71
N ALA A 117 -18.75 5.26 6.56
CA ALA A 117 -17.81 6.39 6.66
C ALA A 117 -18.07 7.44 5.57
N THR A 118 -18.25 7.02 4.32
CA THR A 118 -18.53 7.93 3.18
C THR A 118 -19.87 8.68 3.27
N ARG A 119 -20.76 8.29 4.18
CA ARG A 119 -22.03 8.98 4.47
C ARG A 119 -22.01 9.82 5.74
N SER A 120 -20.92 9.76 6.50
CA SER A 120 -20.78 10.45 7.78
C SER A 120 -20.31 11.90 7.59
N HIS A 121 -21.10 12.72 6.88
CA HIS A 121 -20.68 14.06 6.42
C HIS A 121 -20.17 15.02 7.53
N ASN A 122 -20.66 14.87 8.76
CA ASN A 122 -20.27 15.72 9.91
C ASN A 122 -19.23 15.08 10.83
N ALA A 123 -18.75 13.88 10.53
CA ALA A 123 -17.77 13.21 11.36
C ALA A 123 -16.46 14.01 11.44
N LEU A 124 -15.88 14.05 12.64
CA LEU A 124 -14.62 14.73 12.94
C LEU A 124 -14.57 16.21 12.50
N ARG A 125 -15.72 16.89 12.38
CA ARG A 125 -15.78 18.32 11.97
C ARG A 125 -14.89 19.22 12.81
N LYS A 126 -14.83 18.99 14.14
CA LYS A 126 -13.96 19.73 15.06
C LYS A 126 -12.48 19.54 14.71
N LEU A 127 -12.06 18.30 14.42
CA LEU A 127 -10.70 17.99 14.00
C LEU A 127 -10.36 18.64 12.65
N LYS A 128 -11.24 18.53 11.63
CA LYS A 128 -11.05 19.22 10.34
C LYS A 128 -10.90 20.73 10.53
N SER A 129 -11.69 21.34 11.42
CA SER A 129 -11.58 22.76 11.76
C SER A 129 -10.24 23.10 12.42
N LEU A 130 -9.77 22.25 13.34
CA LEU A 130 -8.46 22.41 14.00
C LEU A 130 -7.32 22.34 12.97
N LEU A 131 -7.32 21.31 12.13
CA LEU A 131 -6.31 21.11 11.08
C LEU A 131 -6.31 22.24 10.04
N TYR A 132 -7.50 22.78 9.74
CA TYR A 132 -7.62 23.96 8.89
C TYR A 132 -6.96 25.19 9.51
N ARG A 133 -7.16 25.42 10.82
CA ARG A 133 -6.51 26.53 11.53
C ARG A 133 -4.98 26.43 11.52
N TYR A 134 -4.43 25.22 11.55
CA TYR A 134 -2.99 24.97 11.46
C TYR A 134 -2.45 24.90 10.02
N GLY A 135 -3.30 25.10 9.02
CA GLY A 135 -2.88 25.26 7.62
C GLY A 135 -2.67 23.96 6.85
N LEU A 136 -3.21 22.83 7.31
CA LEU A 136 -3.09 21.53 6.61
C LEU A 136 -3.60 21.56 5.15
N TYR A 137 -4.60 22.41 4.88
CA TYR A 137 -5.25 22.55 3.57
C TYR A 137 -4.82 23.82 2.82
N ASP A 138 -3.81 24.53 3.35
CA ASP A 138 -3.39 25.77 2.73
C ASP A 138 -2.81 25.53 1.34
N ARG A 139 -3.15 26.43 0.44
CA ARG A 139 -2.66 26.40 -0.93
C ARG A 139 -1.23 26.92 -0.95
N VAL A 140 -0.34 26.20 -1.60
CA VAL A 140 1.10 26.43 -1.53
C VAL A 140 1.69 26.87 -2.87
N SER A 141 2.77 27.64 -2.81
CA SER A 141 3.52 28.02 -4.00
C SER A 141 4.44 26.88 -4.47
N ASN A 142 4.84 26.91 -5.75
CA ASN A 142 5.82 25.96 -6.28
C ASN A 142 7.14 25.98 -5.50
N LYS A 143 7.56 27.15 -4.98
CA LYS A 143 8.75 27.30 -4.13
C LYS A 143 8.63 26.45 -2.86
N THR A 144 7.48 26.50 -2.20
CA THR A 144 7.21 25.72 -0.98
C THR A 144 7.33 24.23 -1.23
N ILE A 145 6.78 23.74 -2.36
CA ILE A 145 6.86 22.33 -2.75
C ILE A 145 8.31 21.89 -2.98
N TRP A 146 9.12 22.73 -3.63
CA TRP A 146 10.54 22.44 -3.81
C TRP A 146 11.29 22.36 -2.49
N ILE A 147 11.04 23.28 -1.55
CA ILE A 147 11.68 23.25 -0.23
C ILE A 147 11.34 21.95 0.50
N LEU A 148 10.07 21.52 0.48
CA LEU A 148 9.66 20.24 1.06
C LEU A 148 10.40 19.06 0.40
N GLY A 149 10.43 19.02 -0.93
CA GLY A 149 11.13 17.97 -1.68
C GLY A 149 12.62 17.87 -1.38
N LEU A 150 13.31 19.01 -1.36
CA LEU A 150 14.74 19.07 -1.07
C LEU A 150 15.05 18.71 0.38
N MET A 151 14.19 19.10 1.33
CA MET A 151 14.31 18.70 2.73
C MET A 151 14.17 17.18 2.89
N GLY A 152 13.14 16.57 2.31
CA GLY A 152 12.97 15.11 2.36
C GLY A 152 14.13 14.37 1.70
N LEU A 153 14.67 14.93 0.61
CA LEU A 153 15.84 14.37 -0.06
C LEU A 153 17.13 14.49 0.78
N ALA A 154 17.36 15.64 1.42
CA ALA A 154 18.50 15.85 2.31
C ALA A 154 18.48 14.88 3.50
N ILE A 155 17.29 14.67 4.09
CA ILE A 155 17.06 13.68 5.14
C ILE A 155 17.38 12.27 4.64
N ARG A 156 16.97 11.92 3.41
CA ARG A 156 17.30 10.62 2.83
C ARG A 156 18.80 10.41 2.68
N PHE A 157 19.53 11.42 2.22
CA PHE A 157 21.00 11.33 2.14
C PHE A 157 21.64 11.18 3.53
N TYR A 158 21.16 11.93 4.52
CA TYR A 158 21.63 11.79 5.90
C TYR A 158 21.42 10.37 6.43
N LEU A 159 20.22 9.79 6.25
CA LEU A 159 19.90 8.43 6.71
C LEU A 159 20.60 7.33 5.91
N MET A 160 21.04 7.62 4.68
CA MET A 160 21.87 6.69 3.90
C MET A 160 23.33 6.72 4.34
N GLY A 161 23.83 7.87 4.81
CA GLY A 161 25.18 8.03 5.33
C GLY A 161 25.33 7.65 6.81
N THR A 162 24.23 7.57 7.55
CA THR A 162 24.22 7.17 8.96
C THR A 162 23.61 5.78 9.09
N HIS A 163 24.36 4.82 9.64
CA HIS A 163 23.77 3.54 10.04
C HIS A 163 22.85 3.82 11.23
N VAL A 164 21.54 3.97 10.98
CA VAL A 164 20.54 4.20 12.03
C VAL A 164 20.51 2.97 12.94
N GLN A 165 21.21 3.06 14.06
CA GLN A 165 21.30 1.99 15.05
C GLN A 165 20.05 1.93 15.92
N ILE A 166 19.86 0.79 16.60
CA ILE A 166 18.81 0.61 17.59
C ILE A 166 19.05 1.61 18.74
N GLY A 167 18.07 2.48 18.99
CA GLY A 167 18.18 3.54 20.00
C GLY A 167 18.41 4.94 19.42
N ASP A 168 18.68 5.07 18.11
CA ASP A 168 18.81 6.37 17.45
C ASP A 168 17.44 7.06 17.31
N VAL A 169 17.11 7.87 18.31
CA VAL A 169 15.89 8.68 18.35
C VAL A 169 15.89 9.71 17.21
N ILE A 170 17.06 10.27 16.86
CA ILE A 170 17.18 11.31 15.85
C ILE A 170 16.94 10.71 14.46
N GLY A 171 17.65 9.64 14.11
CA GLY A 171 17.47 8.94 12.83
C GLY A 171 16.05 8.41 12.65
N LYS A 172 15.44 7.83 13.69
CA LYS A 172 14.03 7.38 13.64
C LYS A 172 13.04 8.54 13.49
N THR A 173 13.30 9.68 14.14
CA THR A 173 12.46 10.88 14.00
C THR A 173 12.59 11.46 12.59
N LEU A 174 13.82 11.58 12.08
CA LEU A 174 14.12 12.04 10.73
C LEU A 174 13.51 11.13 9.66
N ALA A 175 13.51 9.82 9.87
CA ALA A 175 12.85 8.87 8.97
C ALA A 175 11.35 9.18 8.79
N GLY A 176 10.69 9.75 9.81
CA GLY A 176 9.31 10.21 9.74
C GLY A 176 9.06 11.32 8.72
N PHE A 177 10.10 12.03 8.25
CA PHE A 177 9.98 13.11 7.26
C PHE A 177 10.27 12.67 5.83
N LEU A 178 10.63 11.40 5.59
CA LEU A 178 11.03 10.90 4.27
C LEU A 178 9.95 11.06 3.19
N PHE A 179 8.67 11.07 3.56
CA PHE A 179 7.58 11.25 2.60
C PHE A 179 7.65 12.61 1.88
N PHE A 180 8.33 13.59 2.44
CA PHE A 180 8.50 14.91 1.81
C PHE A 180 9.29 14.86 0.51
N GLN A 181 10.14 13.86 0.30
CA GLN A 181 10.86 13.68 -0.97
C GLN A 181 9.90 13.55 -2.17
N TYR A 182 8.64 13.16 -1.95
CA TYR A 182 7.66 13.01 -3.02
C TYR A 182 6.92 14.31 -3.35
N ALA A 183 7.14 15.39 -2.60
CA ALA A 183 6.45 16.67 -2.80
C ALA A 183 6.58 17.23 -4.24
N PRO A 184 7.76 17.24 -4.89
CA PRO A 184 7.90 17.77 -6.24
C PRO A 184 7.07 17.04 -7.31
N LEU A 185 6.58 15.82 -7.05
CA LEU A 185 5.72 15.10 -7.99
C LEU A 185 4.35 15.78 -8.14
N ILE A 186 3.90 16.54 -7.14
CA ILE A 186 2.65 17.29 -7.25
C ILE A 186 2.79 18.46 -8.24
N LEU A 187 4.01 18.93 -8.55
CA LEU A 187 4.23 20.03 -9.51
C LEU A 187 3.74 19.72 -10.93
N PHE A 188 3.56 18.45 -11.27
CA PHE A 188 2.92 18.02 -12.53
C PHE A 188 1.40 18.28 -12.55
N PHE A 189 0.79 18.45 -11.38
CA PHE A 189 -0.67 18.51 -11.17
C PHE A 189 -1.08 19.75 -10.35
N PRO A 190 -0.82 20.97 -10.85
CA PRO A 190 -1.09 22.21 -10.10
C PRO A 190 -2.55 22.46 -9.74
N SER A 191 -3.50 21.86 -10.48
CA SER A 191 -4.93 21.84 -10.14
C SER A 191 -5.21 21.27 -8.73
N LEU A 192 -4.32 20.40 -8.22
CA LEU A 192 -4.50 19.72 -6.94
C LEU A 192 -4.10 20.59 -5.74
N TYR A 193 -3.14 21.52 -5.91
CA TYR A 193 -2.53 22.25 -4.79
C TYR A 193 -2.48 23.78 -4.91
N SER A 194 -2.57 24.34 -6.12
CA SER A 194 -2.38 25.77 -6.39
C SER A 194 -3.68 26.58 -6.31
N ASN A 195 -3.54 27.90 -6.12
CA ASN A 195 -4.63 28.88 -6.20
C ASN A 195 -4.99 29.29 -7.63
N SER A 196 -4.18 28.93 -8.63
CA SER A 196 -4.39 29.39 -10.01
C SER A 196 -5.64 28.74 -10.61
N GLN A 197 -6.72 29.52 -10.72
CA GLN A 197 -8.01 29.09 -11.26
C GLN A 197 -7.98 28.78 -12.78
N LYS A 198 -6.85 28.96 -13.46
CA LYS A 198 -6.73 28.88 -14.93
C LYS A 198 -6.05 27.63 -15.48
N GLN A 199 -5.69 26.65 -14.64
CA GLN A 199 -5.09 25.42 -15.15
C GLN A 199 -6.14 24.50 -15.78
N ASN A 200 -6.20 24.55 -17.12
CA ASN A 200 -7.02 23.67 -17.95
C ASN A 200 -6.36 22.32 -18.20
N ASP A 201 -5.06 22.19 -17.93
CA ASP A 201 -4.28 21.00 -18.20
C ASP A 201 -4.32 20.01 -17.04
N ILE A 202 -4.62 18.75 -17.36
CA ILE A 202 -4.62 17.64 -16.39
C ILE A 202 -3.20 17.35 -15.89
N VAL A 203 -2.20 17.52 -16.77
CA VAL A 203 -0.76 17.36 -16.48
C VAL A 203 0.00 18.50 -17.12
N VAL A 204 0.90 19.12 -16.35
CA VAL A 204 1.76 20.22 -16.83
C VAL A 204 3.18 19.71 -17.04
N ARG A 205 3.79 20.09 -18.17
CA ARG A 205 5.19 19.75 -18.46
C ARG A 205 6.12 20.59 -17.58
N ASN A 206 6.89 19.93 -16.71
CA ASN A 206 7.88 20.57 -15.85
C ASN A 206 9.22 19.84 -15.93
N ARG A 207 10.18 20.41 -16.65
CA ARG A 207 11.50 19.79 -16.89
C ARG A 207 12.27 19.50 -15.60
N LEU A 208 12.24 20.42 -14.64
CA LEU A 208 12.92 20.25 -13.35
C LEU A 208 12.28 19.15 -12.53
N ALA A 209 10.94 19.10 -12.47
CA ALA A 209 10.24 18.01 -11.80
C ALA A 209 10.49 16.65 -12.49
N THR A 210 10.63 16.62 -13.83
CA THR A 210 11.01 15.40 -14.56
C THR A 210 12.42 14.93 -14.19
N PHE A 211 13.40 15.84 -14.13
CA PHE A 211 14.74 15.50 -13.69
C PHE A 211 14.74 14.96 -12.25
N TYR A 212 14.03 15.64 -11.35
CA TYR A 212 13.90 15.21 -9.96
C TYR A 212 13.20 13.84 -9.85
N PHE A 213 12.14 13.60 -10.63
CA PHE A 213 11.44 12.32 -10.66
C PHE A 213 12.36 11.17 -11.08
N ILE A 214 13.14 11.34 -12.15
CA ILE A 214 14.14 10.36 -12.58
C ILE A 214 15.19 10.14 -11.48
N PHE A 215 15.64 11.23 -10.86
CA PHE A 215 16.64 11.17 -9.79
C PHE A 215 16.17 10.36 -8.58
N ILE A 216 14.96 10.57 -8.06
CA ILE A 216 14.46 9.80 -6.92
C ILE A 216 14.21 8.32 -7.25
N ILE A 217 13.93 7.99 -8.51
CA ILE A 217 13.83 6.59 -8.97
C ILE A 217 15.22 5.93 -8.92
N LEU A 218 16.25 6.61 -9.42
CA LEU A 218 17.63 6.11 -9.34
C LEU A 218 18.08 5.95 -7.88
N LEU A 219 17.71 6.89 -7.01
CA LEU A 219 17.95 6.82 -5.57
C LEU A 219 17.15 5.69 -4.88
N ALA A 220 16.01 5.28 -5.44
CA ALA A 220 15.28 4.15 -4.91
C ALA A 220 16.03 2.83 -5.10
N PHE A 221 16.77 2.67 -6.21
CA PHE A 221 17.59 1.49 -6.45
C PHE A 221 18.68 1.29 -5.38
N SER A 222 19.28 2.37 -4.88
CA SER A 222 20.32 2.28 -3.84
C SER A 222 19.79 1.93 -2.45
N THR A 223 18.48 1.90 -2.22
CA THR A 223 17.91 1.47 -0.91
C THR A 223 17.68 -0.03 -0.77
N ASN A 224 17.83 -0.81 -1.86
CA ASN A 224 17.43 -2.22 -1.89
C ASN A 224 15.99 -2.44 -1.36
N SER A 225 15.09 -1.48 -1.57
CA SER A 225 13.67 -1.55 -1.18
C SER A 225 12.78 -1.56 -2.41
N ARG A 226 12.17 -2.72 -2.67
CA ARG A 226 11.19 -2.89 -3.77
C ARG A 226 9.99 -1.93 -3.63
N TYR A 227 9.63 -1.56 -2.39
CA TYR A 227 8.59 -0.54 -2.16
C TYR A 227 9.04 0.84 -2.62
N ALA A 228 10.27 1.24 -2.25
CA ALA A 228 10.80 2.56 -2.57
C ALA A 228 10.89 2.79 -4.09
N ILE A 229 11.05 1.73 -4.89
CA ILE A 229 11.05 1.81 -6.35
C ILE A 229 9.64 2.07 -6.90
N LEU A 230 8.62 1.42 -6.35
CA LEU A 230 7.24 1.58 -6.82
C LEU A 230 6.62 2.91 -6.40
N GLU A 231 7.05 3.47 -5.27
CA GLU A 231 6.43 4.63 -4.64
C GLU A 231 6.41 5.92 -5.50
N PRO A 232 7.51 6.33 -6.17
CA PRO A 232 7.48 7.45 -7.12
C PRO A 232 6.43 7.24 -8.24
N PHE A 233 6.42 6.06 -8.86
CA PHE A 233 5.52 5.76 -9.98
C PHE A 233 4.07 5.69 -9.52
N GLY A 234 3.81 5.02 -8.40
CA GLY A 234 2.50 4.91 -7.80
C GLY A 234 1.95 6.28 -7.39
N THR A 235 2.78 7.12 -6.79
CA THR A 235 2.41 8.50 -6.44
C THR A 235 2.04 9.30 -7.68
N PHE A 236 2.89 9.30 -8.72
CA PHE A 236 2.60 10.00 -9.98
C PHE A 236 1.31 9.50 -10.64
N ALA A 237 1.12 8.17 -10.73
CA ALA A 237 -0.06 7.57 -11.34
C ALA A 237 -1.35 7.92 -10.59
N LEU A 238 -1.33 7.90 -9.25
CA LEU A 238 -2.49 8.23 -8.44
C LEU A 238 -2.81 9.73 -8.47
N LEU A 239 -1.81 10.60 -8.46
CA LEU A 239 -2.01 12.04 -8.67
C LEU A 239 -2.59 12.33 -10.06
N PHE A 240 -2.16 11.60 -11.09
CA PHE A 240 -2.76 11.68 -12.41
C PHE A 240 -4.23 11.28 -12.41
N VAL A 241 -4.58 10.14 -11.79
CA VAL A 241 -5.98 9.70 -11.67
C VAL A 241 -6.81 10.75 -10.93
N LEU A 242 -6.31 11.29 -9.82
CA LEU A 242 -7.01 12.30 -9.04
C LEU A 242 -7.22 13.60 -9.85
N SER A 243 -6.18 14.09 -10.51
CA SER A 243 -6.27 15.26 -11.39
C SER A 243 -7.26 15.03 -12.53
N TYR A 244 -7.18 13.86 -13.19
CA TYR A 244 -8.10 13.48 -14.26
C TYR A 244 -9.56 13.51 -13.80
N VAL A 245 -9.85 12.91 -12.64
CA VAL A 245 -11.19 12.87 -12.08
C VAL A 245 -11.63 14.26 -11.60
N GLN A 246 -10.76 15.15 -11.13
CA GLN A 246 -11.18 16.50 -10.74
C GLN A 246 -11.62 17.37 -11.92
N HIS A 247 -11.06 17.15 -13.12
CA HIS A 247 -11.40 17.94 -14.31
C HIS A 247 -12.78 17.60 -14.89
N LYS A 248 -13.38 18.57 -15.59
CA LYS A 248 -14.66 18.42 -16.30
C LYS A 248 -14.52 17.38 -17.43
N THR A 249 -15.62 16.72 -17.76
CA THR A 249 -15.67 15.69 -18.80
C THR A 249 -15.17 16.18 -20.16
N SER A 250 -15.41 17.45 -20.51
CA SER A 250 -14.90 18.06 -21.75
C SER A 250 -13.37 18.06 -21.81
N THR A 251 -12.69 18.45 -20.74
CA THR A 251 -11.22 18.41 -20.63
C THR A 251 -10.69 16.98 -20.67
N ARG A 252 -11.35 16.05 -19.98
CA ARG A 252 -10.97 14.62 -19.98
C ARG A 252 -11.03 13.99 -21.38
N GLN A 253 -11.95 14.47 -22.23
CA GLN A 253 -12.13 13.97 -23.60
C GLN A 253 -11.01 14.42 -24.56
N LEU A 254 -10.28 15.49 -24.21
CA LEU A 254 -9.13 15.97 -24.96
C LEU A 254 -7.87 15.13 -24.74
N ILE A 255 -7.87 14.22 -23.75
CA ILE A 255 -6.78 13.24 -23.63
C ILE A 255 -6.79 12.37 -24.88
N ASN A 256 -5.77 12.58 -25.70
CA ASN A 256 -5.57 11.85 -26.92
C ASN A 256 -5.41 10.35 -26.61
N LYS A 257 -6.09 9.49 -27.37
CA LYS A 257 -6.02 8.02 -27.25
C LYS A 257 -4.59 7.50 -27.26
N LYS A 258 -3.65 8.21 -27.89
CA LYS A 258 -2.21 7.91 -27.85
C LYS A 258 -1.63 7.80 -26.44
N TYR A 259 -2.13 8.58 -25.47
CA TYR A 259 -1.67 8.49 -24.08
C TYR A 259 -2.14 7.22 -23.37
N ILE A 260 -3.29 6.67 -23.76
CA ILE A 260 -3.74 5.36 -23.27
C ILE A 260 -2.83 4.26 -23.83
N ILE A 261 -2.45 4.35 -25.12
CA ILE A 261 -1.49 3.43 -25.74
C ILE A 261 -0.11 3.57 -25.08
N TYR A 262 0.38 4.79 -24.85
CA TYR A 262 1.64 5.00 -24.14
C TYR A 262 1.61 4.49 -22.71
N ALA A 263 0.49 4.64 -21.99
CA ALA A 263 0.33 4.05 -20.66
C ALA A 263 0.35 2.52 -20.71
N ALA A 264 -0.32 1.90 -21.69
CA ALA A 264 -0.31 0.44 -21.86
C ALA A 264 1.09 -0.07 -22.21
N LEU A 265 1.77 0.56 -23.17
CA LEU A 265 3.17 0.24 -23.51
C LEU A 265 4.10 0.46 -22.33
N ALA A 266 3.94 1.56 -21.59
CA ALA A 266 4.72 1.81 -20.39
C ALA A 266 4.52 0.67 -19.39
N ILE A 267 3.30 0.20 -19.13
CA ILE A 267 3.07 -0.95 -18.25
C ILE A 267 3.77 -2.21 -18.78
N ILE A 268 3.63 -2.51 -20.07
CA ILE A 268 4.22 -3.72 -20.70
C ILE A 268 5.75 -3.73 -20.57
N PHE A 269 6.43 -2.59 -20.72
CA PHE A 269 7.89 -2.52 -20.59
C PHE A 269 8.37 -2.31 -19.14
N PHE A 270 7.62 -1.54 -18.37
CA PHE A 270 7.98 -1.16 -17.01
C PHE A 270 7.85 -2.34 -16.04
N VAL A 271 6.79 -3.13 -16.16
CA VAL A 271 6.53 -4.24 -15.23
C VAL A 271 7.63 -5.31 -15.29
N PRO A 272 8.08 -5.79 -16.46
CA PRO A 272 9.24 -6.67 -16.56
C PRO A 272 10.53 -6.02 -16.06
N PHE A 273 10.80 -4.77 -16.45
CA PHE A 273 12.00 -4.03 -16.03
C PHE A 273 12.12 -3.98 -14.50
N VAL A 274 11.06 -3.56 -13.79
CA VAL A 274 11.11 -3.49 -12.33
C VAL A 274 11.19 -4.88 -11.71
N SER A 275 10.60 -5.91 -12.34
CA SER A 275 10.71 -7.29 -11.87
C SER A 275 12.14 -7.81 -11.91
N ASP A 276 12.86 -7.55 -13.00
CA ASP A 276 14.27 -7.94 -13.13
C ASP A 276 15.17 -7.16 -12.17
N VAL A 277 14.97 -5.85 -12.03
CA VAL A 277 15.70 -5.04 -11.04
C VAL A 277 15.44 -5.57 -9.62
N SER A 278 14.19 -5.89 -9.31
CA SER A 278 13.81 -6.51 -8.02
C SER A 278 14.55 -7.83 -7.78
N LEU A 279 14.71 -8.67 -8.82
CA LEU A 279 15.43 -9.94 -8.71
C LEU A 279 16.93 -9.71 -8.44
N ALA A 280 17.55 -8.77 -9.15
CA ALA A 280 18.94 -8.38 -8.94
C ALA A 280 19.18 -7.82 -7.52
N MET A 281 18.22 -7.07 -6.96
CA MET A 281 18.30 -6.56 -5.59
C MET A 281 18.25 -7.68 -4.55
N ILE A 282 17.39 -8.69 -4.75
CA ILE A 282 17.27 -9.84 -3.85
C ILE A 282 18.58 -10.63 -3.83
N ALA A 283 19.20 -10.85 -5.00
CA ALA A 283 20.49 -11.54 -5.11
C ALA A 283 21.60 -10.83 -4.31
N ASN A 284 21.53 -9.50 -4.18
CA ASN A 284 22.51 -8.70 -3.44
C ASN A 284 22.03 -8.26 -2.05
N ARG A 285 20.96 -8.86 -1.52
CA ARG A 285 20.38 -8.43 -0.23
C ARG A 285 21.30 -8.74 0.95
N ASN A 286 22.06 -9.83 0.88
CA ASN A 286 22.88 -10.31 2.00
C ASN A 286 24.07 -9.38 2.28
N ILE A 287 24.65 -8.76 1.23
CA ILE A 287 25.76 -7.83 1.38
C ILE A 287 25.34 -6.42 1.81
N ARG A 288 24.01 -6.14 1.89
CA ARG A 288 23.49 -4.78 2.15
C ARG A 288 24.00 -4.16 3.45
N SER A 289 24.16 -4.96 4.50
CA SER A 289 24.64 -4.48 5.81
C SER A 289 26.14 -4.23 5.83
N GLU A 290 26.86 -4.71 4.82
CA GLU A 290 28.33 -4.75 4.79
C GLU A 290 28.93 -3.75 3.80
N VAL A 291 28.11 -3.20 2.88
CA VAL A 291 28.59 -2.33 1.80
C VAL A 291 27.90 -0.96 1.80
N SER A 292 28.57 0.03 1.23
CA SER A 292 28.01 1.37 1.05
C SER A 292 26.85 1.38 0.04
N ALA A 293 26.00 2.41 0.08
CA ALA A 293 24.86 2.55 -0.84
C ALA A 293 25.28 2.62 -2.32
N SER A 294 26.45 3.20 -2.62
CA SER A 294 27.01 3.26 -3.98
C SER A 294 27.51 1.89 -4.46
N GLU A 295 28.17 1.13 -3.58
CA GLU A 295 28.59 -0.24 -3.87
C GLU A 295 27.40 -1.18 -4.06
N LEU A 296 26.36 -1.03 -3.24
CA LEU A 296 25.12 -1.80 -3.37
C LEU A 296 24.42 -1.51 -4.71
N LEU A 297 24.39 -0.24 -5.12
CA LEU A 297 23.88 0.17 -6.43
C LEU A 297 24.71 -0.46 -7.56
N LYS A 298 26.03 -0.38 -7.48
CA LYS A 298 26.95 -0.95 -8.48
C LYS A 298 26.77 -2.47 -8.59
N SER A 299 26.68 -3.18 -7.46
CA SER A 299 26.48 -4.62 -7.43
C SER A 299 25.12 -5.03 -8.03
N THR A 300 24.06 -4.27 -7.71
CA THR A 300 22.73 -4.47 -8.27
C THR A 300 22.73 -4.26 -9.78
N LEU A 301 23.36 -3.18 -10.27
CA LEU A 301 23.48 -2.90 -11.70
C LEU A 301 24.31 -3.95 -12.43
N ASN A 302 25.45 -4.34 -11.87
CA ASN A 302 26.29 -5.40 -12.44
C ASN A 302 25.52 -6.72 -12.55
N THR A 303 24.75 -7.07 -11.51
CA THR A 303 23.92 -8.27 -11.53
C THR A 303 22.80 -8.17 -12.57
N TYR A 304 22.15 -7.01 -12.71
CA TYR A 304 21.10 -6.80 -13.70
C TYR A 304 21.62 -6.85 -15.15
N LEU A 305 22.83 -6.34 -15.39
CA LEU A 305 23.45 -6.31 -16.72
C LEU A 305 24.06 -7.66 -17.13
N ASP A 306 24.34 -8.54 -16.17
CA ASP A 306 24.82 -9.90 -16.39
C ASP A 306 23.67 -10.83 -16.80
N ARG A 307 23.60 -11.16 -18.09
CA ARG A 307 22.51 -11.95 -18.68
C ARG A 307 22.47 -13.37 -18.12
N ASP A 308 23.62 -14.02 -18.00
CA ASP A 308 23.71 -15.43 -17.58
C ASP A 308 23.30 -15.56 -16.12
N LYS A 309 23.78 -14.63 -15.28
CA LYS A 309 23.38 -14.57 -13.87
C LYS A 309 21.89 -14.29 -13.72
N MET A 310 21.33 -13.37 -14.50
CA MET A 310 19.89 -13.09 -14.47
C MET A 310 19.04 -14.29 -14.93
N GLU A 311 19.48 -15.02 -15.95
CA GLU A 311 18.79 -16.22 -16.43
C GLU A 311 18.83 -17.34 -15.37
N LEU A 312 19.98 -17.56 -14.73
CA LEU A 312 20.10 -18.48 -13.60
C LEU A 312 19.15 -18.08 -12.45
N LEU A 313 19.13 -16.80 -12.06
CA LEU A 313 18.25 -16.30 -10.99
C LEU A 313 16.77 -16.50 -11.33
N ARG A 314 16.37 -16.33 -12.60
CA ARG A 314 14.99 -16.61 -13.05
C ARG A 314 14.66 -18.09 -12.92
N ARG A 315 15.55 -18.99 -13.39
CA ARG A 315 15.37 -20.45 -13.26
C ARG A 315 15.28 -20.90 -11.81
N LEU A 316 16.15 -20.39 -10.92
CA LEU A 316 16.11 -20.72 -9.50
C LEU A 316 14.81 -20.24 -8.83
N LYS A 317 14.29 -19.08 -9.23
CA LYS A 317 13.02 -18.57 -8.75
C LYS A 317 11.84 -19.44 -9.21
N GLU A 318 11.88 -19.92 -10.45
CA GLU A 318 10.88 -20.83 -11.01
C GLU A 318 10.94 -22.20 -10.33
N GLN A 319 12.12 -22.79 -10.14
CA GLN A 319 12.31 -24.08 -9.47
C GLN A 319 11.77 -24.08 -8.04
N LYS A 320 12.03 -23.02 -7.26
CA LYS A 320 11.44 -22.85 -5.91
C LYS A 320 9.91 -22.72 -5.90
N GLY A 321 9.28 -22.41 -7.02
CA GLY A 321 7.83 -22.40 -7.16
C GLY A 321 7.25 -23.77 -7.56
N VAL A 322 8.06 -24.65 -8.16
CA VAL A 322 7.62 -25.95 -8.71
C VAL A 322 7.86 -27.11 -7.73
N GLU A 323 8.90 -27.05 -6.90
CA GLU A 323 9.10 -28.03 -5.83
C GLU A 323 8.04 -27.83 -4.74
N GLY A 324 7.06 -28.73 -4.68
CA GLY A 324 5.94 -28.67 -3.74
C GLY A 324 6.37 -28.50 -2.28
N LEU A 325 5.52 -27.85 -1.50
CA LEU A 325 5.82 -27.44 -0.12
C LEU A 325 6.00 -28.64 0.82
N LYS A 326 7.15 -28.69 1.50
CA LYS A 326 7.23 -29.39 2.80
C LYS A 326 6.33 -28.66 3.81
N GLU A 327 5.69 -29.39 4.73
CA GLU A 327 4.78 -28.81 5.73
C GLU A 327 5.44 -27.66 6.53
N GLU A 328 6.76 -27.72 6.74
CA GLU A 328 7.56 -26.76 7.49
C GLU A 328 7.91 -25.46 6.72
N GLU A 329 7.75 -25.42 5.40
CA GLU A 329 8.25 -24.32 4.57
C GLU A 329 7.19 -23.23 4.35
N TRP A 330 7.50 -21.99 4.77
CA TRP A 330 6.64 -20.81 4.57
C TRP A 330 7.00 -20.16 3.23
N THR A 331 6.20 -20.39 2.19
CA THR A 331 6.37 -19.74 0.88
C THR A 331 5.31 -18.68 0.62
N GLU A 332 5.72 -17.53 0.07
CA GLU A 332 4.81 -16.47 -0.37
C GLU A 332 4.70 -16.40 -1.92
N ILE A 333 5.09 -17.49 -2.59
CA ILE A 333 5.01 -17.60 -4.06
C ILE A 333 3.56 -17.87 -4.45
N TYR A 334 2.93 -16.85 -5.04
CA TYR A 334 1.57 -16.93 -5.57
C TYR A 334 1.52 -16.51 -7.04
N VAL A 335 2.11 -15.35 -7.36
CA VAL A 335 2.34 -14.93 -8.75
C VAL A 335 3.79 -14.53 -8.97
N SER A 336 4.30 -14.75 -10.18
CA SER A 336 5.68 -14.50 -10.57
C SER A 336 6.03 -13.01 -10.51
N ASN A 337 5.10 -12.12 -10.84
CA ASN A 337 5.36 -10.69 -10.86
C ASN A 337 5.37 -10.09 -9.44
N PHE A 338 6.52 -9.58 -8.99
CA PHE A 338 6.65 -9.08 -7.61
C PHE A 338 5.70 -7.91 -7.26
N ALA A 339 5.39 -7.04 -8.23
CA ALA A 339 4.56 -5.86 -8.01
C ALA A 339 3.09 -6.28 -7.87
N LEU A 340 2.64 -7.17 -8.76
CA LEU A 340 1.31 -7.78 -8.71
C LEU A 340 1.14 -8.62 -7.43
N ASN A 341 2.17 -9.40 -7.06
CA ASN A 341 2.22 -10.20 -5.84
C ASN A 341 2.05 -9.36 -4.56
N ARG A 342 2.26 -8.03 -4.58
CA ARG A 342 1.93 -7.20 -3.40
C ARG A 342 0.43 -6.97 -3.24
N TYR A 343 -0.32 -6.93 -4.34
CA TYR A 343 -1.73 -6.55 -4.36
C TYR A 343 -2.68 -7.73 -4.57
N CYS A 344 -2.19 -8.95 -4.74
CA CYS A 344 -3.05 -10.10 -5.02
C CYS A 344 -2.59 -11.41 -4.36
N ASN A 345 -1.60 -11.38 -3.46
CA ASN A 345 -1.04 -12.60 -2.91
C ASN A 345 -1.84 -13.11 -1.72
N LEU A 346 -2.91 -13.84 -2.04
CA LEU A 346 -3.74 -14.54 -1.07
C LEU A 346 -3.04 -15.74 -0.41
N LYS A 347 -1.90 -16.21 -0.95
CA LYS A 347 -1.12 -17.29 -0.34
C LYS A 347 -0.62 -16.94 1.05
N VAL A 348 -0.36 -15.67 1.34
CA VAL A 348 -0.04 -15.21 2.70
C VAL A 348 -1.22 -15.41 3.65
N THR A 349 -2.45 -15.12 3.21
CA THR A 349 -3.65 -15.41 4.02
C THR A 349 -3.79 -16.90 4.26
N ASP A 350 -3.67 -17.69 3.22
CA ASP A 350 -3.78 -19.15 3.29
C ASP A 350 -2.77 -19.78 4.26
N ASN A 351 -1.48 -19.41 4.15
CA ASN A 351 -0.46 -19.89 5.10
C ASN A 351 -0.76 -19.45 6.53
N THR A 352 -1.16 -18.19 6.71
CA THR A 352 -1.43 -17.66 8.04
C THR A 352 -2.64 -18.37 8.65
N LEU A 353 -3.71 -18.66 7.87
CA LEU A 353 -4.87 -19.41 8.32
C LEU A 353 -4.51 -20.84 8.71
N TYR A 354 -3.76 -21.54 7.87
CA TYR A 354 -3.30 -22.89 8.15
C TYR A 354 -2.58 -23.00 9.50
N HIS A 355 -1.74 -22.02 9.84
CA HIS A 355 -1.09 -21.97 11.14
C HIS A 355 -2.03 -21.50 12.26
N ALA A 356 -2.91 -20.52 11.99
CA ALA A 356 -3.90 -20.02 12.94
C ALA A 356 -4.90 -21.09 13.41
N GLU A 357 -5.34 -21.97 12.51
CA GLU A 357 -6.23 -23.09 12.82
C GLU A 357 -5.56 -24.10 13.75
N ARG A 358 -4.26 -24.38 13.53
CA ARG A 358 -3.49 -25.32 14.35
C ARG A 358 -3.22 -24.83 15.77
N VAL A 359 -2.99 -23.52 15.94
CA VAL A 359 -2.83 -22.93 17.29
C VAL A 359 -4.16 -22.65 17.99
N GLY A 360 -5.27 -22.74 17.25
CA GLY A 360 -6.59 -22.32 17.69
C GLY A 360 -6.80 -20.81 17.56
N PHE A 361 -8.02 -20.43 17.17
CA PHE A 361 -8.43 -19.02 17.15
C PHE A 361 -8.60 -18.47 18.56
N ASN A 362 -8.42 -17.15 18.73
CA ASN A 362 -8.40 -16.48 20.03
C ASN A 362 -7.31 -17.04 20.97
N ASN A 363 -6.09 -17.17 20.44
CA ASN A 363 -4.93 -17.66 21.17
C ASN A 363 -4.39 -16.59 22.13
N GLU A 364 -4.26 -16.95 23.42
CA GLU A 364 -3.84 -16.03 24.48
C GLU A 364 -2.44 -15.43 24.25
N VAL A 365 -1.49 -16.22 23.72
CA VAL A 365 -0.13 -15.75 23.43
C VAL A 365 -0.16 -14.71 22.31
N MET A 366 -0.93 -14.96 21.25
CA MET A 366 -1.10 -14.00 20.15
C MET A 366 -1.80 -12.72 20.60
N TYR A 367 -2.78 -12.83 21.51
CA TYR A 367 -3.49 -11.71 22.14
C TYR A 367 -2.56 -10.84 23.00
N ASN A 368 -1.74 -11.46 23.85
CA ASN A 368 -0.79 -10.75 24.69
C ASN A 368 0.31 -10.06 23.85
N ASP A 369 0.84 -10.74 22.82
CA ASP A 369 1.77 -10.12 21.87
C ASP A 369 1.15 -8.90 21.16
N TYR A 370 -0.14 -8.97 20.77
CA TYR A 370 -0.84 -7.85 20.15
C TYR A 370 -0.80 -6.61 21.04
N TRP A 371 -1.21 -6.73 22.31
CA TRP A 371 -1.24 -5.60 23.24
C TRP A 371 0.14 -5.11 23.62
N ASN A 372 1.11 -6.01 23.76
CA ASN A 372 2.51 -5.64 23.97
C ASN A 372 3.03 -4.78 22.81
N ARG A 373 2.69 -5.10 21.57
CA ARG A 373 3.05 -4.29 20.40
C ARG A 373 2.31 -2.95 20.36
N VAL A 374 1.05 -2.90 20.77
CA VAL A 374 0.29 -1.64 20.92
C VAL A 374 0.96 -0.74 21.96
N LEU A 375 1.36 -1.27 23.11
CA LEU A 375 2.15 -0.54 24.11
C LEU A 375 3.50 -0.10 23.52
N GLY A 376 4.13 -0.97 22.73
CA GLY A 376 5.38 -0.70 22.01
C GLY A 376 5.33 0.49 21.04
N LEU A 377 4.14 0.97 20.66
CA LEU A 377 3.98 2.18 19.85
C LEU A 377 4.42 3.45 20.60
N LEU A 378 4.30 3.48 21.93
CA LEU A 378 4.68 4.60 22.77
C LEU A 378 6.20 4.83 22.76
N PRO A 379 6.70 6.08 22.71
CA PRO A 379 8.13 6.36 22.85
C PRO A 379 8.74 5.75 24.13
N MET A 380 10.01 5.33 24.06
CA MET A 380 10.73 4.74 25.21
C MET A 380 10.69 5.60 26.49
N PRO A 381 10.82 6.95 26.41
CA PRO A 381 10.70 7.77 27.62
C PRO A 381 9.34 7.64 28.31
N ILE A 382 8.25 7.53 27.55
CA ILE A 382 6.90 7.36 28.10
C ILE A 382 6.75 5.99 28.74
N LEU A 383 7.27 4.93 28.10
CA LEU A 383 7.23 3.58 28.67
C LEU A 383 8.00 3.49 30.00
N LYS A 384 9.17 4.13 30.08
CA LYS A 384 9.97 4.20 31.32
C LYS A 384 9.22 4.93 32.44
N GLU A 385 8.59 6.07 32.12
CA GLU A 385 7.82 6.85 33.09
C GLU A 385 6.60 6.08 33.62
N LEU A 386 5.95 5.28 32.77
CA LEU A 386 4.82 4.43 33.15
C LEU A 386 5.24 3.14 33.87
N GLY A 387 6.54 2.91 34.08
CA GLY A 387 7.06 1.67 34.68
C GLY A 387 6.85 0.42 33.81
N ILE A 388 6.59 0.58 32.51
CA ILE A 388 6.32 -0.53 31.59
C ILE A 388 7.65 -1.07 31.05
N ASN A 389 8.03 -2.27 31.48
CA ASN A 389 9.22 -2.96 31.01
C ASN A 389 8.94 -3.70 29.68
N TYR A 390 9.02 -2.98 28.57
CA TYR A 390 8.86 -3.55 27.22
C TYR A 390 10.18 -3.57 26.45
N ASN A 391 10.60 -4.77 26.02
CA ASN A 391 11.83 -4.93 25.25
C ASN A 391 11.59 -4.65 23.76
N LYS A 392 11.89 -3.42 23.31
CA LYS A 392 11.84 -3.06 21.89
C LYS A 392 12.90 -3.73 21.01
N ASN A 393 13.79 -4.53 21.61
CA ASN A 393 14.85 -5.25 20.91
C ASN A 393 14.44 -6.68 20.55
N GLU A 394 13.19 -7.09 20.76
CA GLU A 394 12.69 -8.36 20.21
C GLU A 394 12.63 -8.26 18.68
N ILE A 395 13.38 -9.13 18.01
CA ILE A 395 13.53 -9.19 16.56
C ILE A 395 12.73 -10.40 16.03
N PHE A 396 11.43 -10.46 16.28
CA PHE A 396 10.56 -11.44 15.62
C PHE A 396 9.25 -10.81 15.17
N SER A 397 8.75 -11.27 14.02
CA SER A 397 7.44 -10.86 13.51
C SER A 397 6.31 -11.67 14.13
N ARG A 398 5.08 -11.21 13.96
CA ARG A 398 3.90 -11.99 14.35
C ARG A 398 3.79 -13.32 13.59
N GLY A 399 4.28 -13.37 12.35
CA GLY A 399 4.34 -14.62 11.59
C GLY A 399 5.33 -15.60 12.19
N ASP A 400 6.47 -15.12 12.68
CA ASP A 400 7.47 -15.95 13.36
C ASP A 400 6.88 -16.58 14.64
N LEU A 401 6.18 -15.78 15.45
CA LEU A 401 5.48 -16.24 16.64
C LEU A 401 4.40 -17.27 16.30
N LEU A 402 3.52 -16.96 15.35
CA LEU A 402 2.43 -17.86 14.94
C LEU A 402 2.96 -19.20 14.42
N LYS A 403 4.00 -19.17 13.58
CA LYS A 403 4.62 -20.39 13.03
C LYS A 403 5.28 -21.21 14.14
N SER A 404 5.98 -20.56 15.07
CA SER A 404 6.61 -21.20 16.23
C SER A 404 5.58 -21.92 17.10
N LEU A 405 4.47 -21.25 17.42
CA LEU A 405 3.36 -21.85 18.17
C LEU A 405 2.73 -23.01 17.42
N SER A 406 2.50 -22.86 16.11
CA SER A 406 1.83 -23.87 15.29
C SER A 406 2.65 -25.15 15.10
N LEU A 407 3.98 -25.04 15.00
CA LEU A 407 4.89 -26.17 14.81
C LEU A 407 5.50 -26.67 16.12
N ASN A 408 5.24 -25.98 17.23
CA ASN A 408 5.86 -26.23 18.53
C ASN A 408 7.41 -26.23 18.47
N VAL A 409 7.97 -25.23 17.80
CA VAL A 409 9.42 -25.03 17.62
C VAL A 409 9.85 -23.66 18.16
N PRO A 410 11.14 -23.44 18.51
CA PRO A 410 11.62 -22.13 18.94
C PRO A 410 11.33 -21.01 17.92
N ILE A 411 11.07 -19.80 18.41
CA ILE A 411 10.85 -18.62 17.55
C ILE A 411 12.15 -18.31 16.79
N PHE A 412 12.06 -18.25 15.47
CA PHE A 412 13.17 -17.86 14.60
C PHE A 412 12.85 -16.54 13.90
N ALA A 413 13.81 -15.60 13.94
CA ALA A 413 13.68 -14.23 13.44
C ALA A 413 13.67 -14.12 11.90
N SER A 414 12.73 -14.81 11.23
CA SER A 414 12.58 -14.81 9.77
C SER A 414 11.87 -13.55 9.24
N LEU A 415 11.21 -12.78 10.12
CA LEU A 415 10.39 -11.62 9.79
C LEU A 415 9.24 -11.99 8.84
N LEU A 416 8.60 -13.14 9.07
CA LEU A 416 7.46 -13.61 8.29
C LEU A 416 6.28 -12.64 8.35
N VAL A 417 5.66 -12.36 7.21
CA VAL A 417 4.51 -11.45 7.10
C VAL A 417 3.21 -12.22 7.28
N THR A 418 2.28 -11.67 8.05
CA THR A 418 0.94 -12.25 8.23
C THR A 418 -0.14 -11.48 7.46
N SER A 419 -1.26 -12.14 7.18
CA SER A 419 -2.44 -11.49 6.62
C SER A 419 -3.30 -10.83 7.70
N HIS A 420 -4.07 -9.81 7.32
CA HIS A 420 -5.02 -9.14 8.22
C HIS A 420 -6.04 -10.12 8.81
N LEU A 421 -6.67 -10.94 7.97
CA LEU A 421 -7.71 -11.88 8.37
C LEU A 421 -7.20 -12.87 9.43
N ALA A 422 -6.18 -13.63 9.06
CA ALA A 422 -5.79 -14.80 9.82
C ALA A 422 -5.06 -14.43 11.11
N ASP A 423 -4.24 -13.38 11.07
CA ASP A 423 -3.62 -12.82 12.26
C ASP A 423 -4.68 -12.30 13.25
N GLY A 424 -5.72 -11.64 12.74
CA GLY A 424 -6.84 -11.20 13.53
C GLY A 424 -7.64 -12.35 14.16
N LEU A 425 -7.91 -13.41 13.40
CA LEU A 425 -8.57 -14.63 13.91
C LEU A 425 -7.71 -15.36 14.96
N ALA A 426 -6.41 -15.49 14.73
CA ALA A 426 -5.48 -16.06 15.71
C ALA A 426 -5.48 -15.25 17.03
N THR A 427 -5.72 -13.93 16.95
CA THR A 427 -5.66 -13.02 18.11
C THR A 427 -6.98 -12.91 18.86
N PHE A 428 -8.09 -12.66 18.16
CA PHE A 428 -9.39 -12.30 18.74
C PHE A 428 -10.49 -13.30 18.40
N GLY A 429 -10.18 -14.36 17.66
CA GLY A 429 -11.17 -15.24 17.07
C GLY A 429 -12.17 -14.50 16.19
N PHE A 430 -13.39 -15.02 16.10
CA PHE A 430 -14.44 -14.44 15.25
C PHE A 430 -14.88 -13.03 15.68
N PHE A 431 -14.59 -12.60 16.91
CA PHE A 431 -14.81 -11.22 17.35
C PHE A 431 -13.93 -10.21 16.58
N TYR A 432 -12.90 -10.69 15.88
CA TYR A 432 -12.08 -9.86 15.01
C TYR A 432 -12.89 -9.13 13.93
N PHE A 433 -13.92 -9.77 13.34
CA PHE A 433 -14.70 -9.14 12.26
C PHE A 433 -15.41 -7.84 12.67
N PRO A 434 -16.24 -7.81 13.74
CA PRO A 434 -16.84 -6.55 14.19
C PRO A 434 -15.81 -5.56 14.73
N LEU A 435 -14.73 -6.02 15.37
CA LEU A 435 -13.64 -5.16 15.83
C LEU A 435 -12.96 -4.44 14.65
N GLU A 436 -12.57 -5.18 13.61
CA GLU A 436 -11.93 -4.64 12.42
C GLU A 436 -12.88 -3.71 11.65
N CYS A 437 -14.17 -4.01 11.61
CA CYS A 437 -15.18 -3.11 11.05
C CYS A 437 -15.17 -1.74 11.75
N LEU A 438 -15.11 -1.72 13.09
CA LEU A 438 -15.03 -0.49 13.87
C LEU A 438 -13.72 0.25 13.61
N LEU A 439 -12.59 -0.45 13.66
CA LEU A 439 -11.27 0.14 13.41
C LEU A 439 -11.18 0.73 11.99
N MET A 440 -11.72 0.03 10.98
CA MET A 440 -11.78 0.54 9.61
C MET A 440 -12.70 1.74 9.47
N TYR A 441 -13.86 1.72 10.12
CA TYR A 441 -14.75 2.88 10.13
C TYR A 441 -14.04 4.11 10.67
N LEU A 442 -13.40 3.99 11.85
CA LEU A 442 -12.62 5.08 12.44
C LEU A 442 -11.48 5.52 11.52
N ARG A 443 -10.72 4.57 10.96
CA ARG A 443 -9.62 4.89 10.03
C ARG A 443 -10.14 5.68 8.83
N PHE A 444 -11.25 5.28 8.23
CA PHE A 444 -11.84 6.00 7.12
C PHE A 444 -12.27 7.42 7.50
N LEU A 445 -12.86 7.63 8.68
CA LEU A 445 -13.17 8.97 9.16
C LEU A 445 -11.92 9.86 9.28
N PHE A 446 -10.83 9.30 9.81
CA PHE A 446 -9.55 10.00 9.93
C PHE A 446 -8.94 10.32 8.56
N LEU A 447 -8.95 9.38 7.62
CA LEU A 447 -8.45 9.61 6.25
C LEU A 447 -9.26 10.69 5.52
N ASP A 448 -10.57 10.78 5.77
CA ASP A 448 -11.44 11.84 5.25
C ASP A 448 -11.08 13.24 5.75
N THR A 449 -10.24 13.35 6.78
CA THR A 449 -9.69 14.65 7.20
C THR A 449 -8.59 15.15 6.27
N PHE A 450 -8.03 14.36 5.36
CA PHE A 450 -7.02 14.85 4.41
C PHE A 450 -7.61 15.72 3.28
N LEU A 451 -8.92 15.95 3.28
CA LEU A 451 -9.59 16.90 2.39
C LEU A 451 -10.69 17.67 3.12
N ILE A 452 -11.05 18.81 2.52
CA ILE A 452 -12.26 19.57 2.86
C ILE A 452 -13.02 19.95 1.60
N ILE A 453 -14.33 20.11 1.74
CA ILE A 453 -15.19 20.62 0.66
C ILE A 453 -15.57 22.05 1.02
N ARG A 454 -15.22 23.00 0.16
CA ARG A 454 -15.59 24.42 0.30
C ARG A 454 -16.03 24.98 -1.05
N ASN A 455 -17.13 25.72 -1.06
CA ASN A 455 -17.67 26.37 -2.26
C ASN A 455 -17.84 25.40 -3.45
N ASN A 456 -18.38 24.20 -3.18
CA ASN A 456 -18.52 23.10 -4.14
C ASN A 456 -17.20 22.66 -4.82
N ARG A 457 -16.06 22.89 -4.16
CA ARG A 457 -14.73 22.44 -4.60
C ARG A 457 -14.07 21.63 -3.50
N VAL A 458 -13.45 20.52 -3.92
CA VAL A 458 -12.61 19.72 -3.04
C VAL A 458 -11.24 20.39 -2.92
N GLN A 459 -10.78 20.57 -1.69
CA GLN A 459 -9.42 21.01 -1.36
C GLN A 459 -8.71 19.86 -0.66
N TYR A 460 -7.66 19.35 -1.28
CA TYR A 460 -6.83 18.28 -0.73
C TYR A 460 -5.68 18.89 0.10
N SER A 461 -5.33 18.23 1.19
CA SER A 461 -4.12 18.53 1.94
C SER A 461 -2.89 18.14 1.14
N ILE A 462 -1.80 18.92 1.26
CA ILE A 462 -0.52 18.56 0.63
C ILE A 462 0.01 17.24 1.20
N LEU A 463 -0.18 17.02 2.50
CA LEU A 463 0.18 15.76 3.17
C LEU A 463 -0.51 14.55 2.52
N GLY A 464 -1.82 14.62 2.29
CA GLY A 464 -2.54 13.53 1.63
C GLY A 464 -2.06 13.30 0.18
N LEU A 465 -1.73 14.38 -0.54
CA LEU A 465 -1.22 14.27 -1.91
C LEU A 465 0.18 13.64 -2.00
N ILE A 466 1.12 14.01 -1.12
CA ILE A 466 2.48 13.45 -1.13
C ILE A 466 2.53 12.01 -0.60
N THR A 467 1.56 11.62 0.25
CA THR A 467 1.45 10.26 0.80
C THR A 467 0.45 9.40 0.04
N ILE A 468 -0.09 9.85 -1.09
CA ILE A 468 -1.25 9.22 -1.75
C ILE A 468 -1.05 7.72 -2.05
N PHE A 469 0.18 7.30 -2.39
CA PHE A 469 0.49 5.89 -2.65
C PHE A 469 0.44 5.02 -1.39
N SER A 470 0.75 5.57 -0.21
CA SER A 470 0.68 4.84 1.05
C SER A 470 -0.73 4.33 1.36
N PHE A 471 -1.77 5.08 0.97
CA PHE A 471 -3.17 4.67 1.15
C PHE A 471 -3.53 3.49 0.24
N LEU A 472 -3.07 3.47 -1.01
CA LEU A 472 -3.23 2.31 -1.88
C LEU A 472 -2.40 1.13 -1.37
N ALA A 473 -1.25 1.38 -0.79
CA ALA A 473 -0.34 0.35 -0.27
C ALA A 473 -0.75 -0.18 1.13
N MET A 474 -1.83 0.31 1.73
CA MET A 474 -2.16 0.05 3.14
C MET A 474 -2.65 -1.38 3.42
N PHE A 475 -3.30 -2.05 2.46
CA PHE A 475 -3.84 -3.41 2.62
C PHE A 475 -3.15 -4.43 1.72
N ARG A 476 -1.84 -4.26 1.52
CA ARG A 476 -0.98 -5.27 0.91
C ARG A 476 -0.45 -6.23 1.98
N ASN A 477 0.10 -7.37 1.56
CA ASN A 477 0.82 -8.29 2.44
C ASN A 477 1.99 -7.58 3.13
N ALA A 478 1.80 -7.14 4.37
CA ALA A 478 2.87 -6.54 5.16
C ALA A 478 2.66 -6.57 6.67
N SER A 479 1.41 -6.62 7.17
CA SER A 479 1.22 -6.02 8.50
C SER A 479 0.13 -6.56 9.43
N GLY A 480 -0.54 -7.67 9.07
CA GLY A 480 -1.42 -8.38 10.01
C GLY A 480 -2.55 -7.52 10.63
N GLY A 481 -3.21 -8.04 11.66
CA GLY A 481 -4.34 -7.37 12.34
C GLY A 481 -3.92 -6.18 13.22
N CYS A 482 -2.62 -6.01 13.50
CA CYS A 482 -2.09 -4.96 14.37
C CYS A 482 -2.10 -3.56 13.74
N ASP A 483 -2.11 -3.49 12.42
CA ASP A 483 -1.88 -2.24 11.70
C ASP A 483 -3.01 -1.23 11.85
N SER A 484 -4.25 -1.72 11.93
CA SER A 484 -5.48 -0.92 12.00
C SER A 484 -5.44 0.04 13.19
N LEU A 485 -5.17 -0.50 14.37
CA LEU A 485 -5.07 0.27 15.60
C LEU A 485 -3.77 1.12 15.65
N GLY A 486 -2.63 0.57 15.20
CA GLY A 486 -1.36 1.30 15.21
C GLY A 486 -1.38 2.59 14.37
N TYR A 487 -2.08 2.57 13.22
CA TYR A 487 -2.29 3.77 12.43
C TYR A 487 -3.14 4.83 13.15
N LEU A 488 -4.23 4.40 13.82
CA LEU A 488 -5.13 5.30 14.55
C LEU A 488 -4.47 5.95 15.76
N LEU A 489 -3.67 5.18 16.51
CA LEU A 489 -3.02 5.65 17.72
C LEU A 489 -1.77 6.48 17.43
N ARG A 490 -1.01 6.15 16.39
CA ARG A 490 0.28 6.78 16.11
C ARG A 490 0.44 7.25 14.68
N GLY A 491 0.23 6.39 13.69
CA GLY A 491 0.59 6.67 12.28
C GLY A 491 0.00 7.99 11.78
N TYR A 492 -1.31 8.15 11.89
CA TYR A 492 -2.02 9.36 11.48
C TYR A 492 -1.49 10.63 12.18
N TRP A 493 -1.36 10.57 13.50
CA TRP A 493 -0.94 11.73 14.30
C TRP A 493 0.49 12.12 14.03
N GLN A 494 1.39 11.14 13.90
CA GLN A 494 2.78 11.36 13.55
C GLN A 494 2.87 12.11 12.22
N ASP A 495 2.23 11.62 11.16
CA ASP A 495 2.29 12.25 9.83
C ASP A 495 1.74 13.69 9.85
N VAL A 496 0.60 13.91 10.50
CA VAL A 496 -0.04 15.22 10.61
C VAL A 496 0.82 16.21 11.40
N ILE A 497 1.35 15.79 12.56
CA ILE A 497 2.16 16.65 13.43
C ILE A 497 3.47 17.03 12.75
N LEU A 498 4.20 16.05 12.19
CA LEU A 498 5.45 16.30 11.47
C LEU A 498 5.21 17.24 10.28
N PHE A 499 4.10 17.06 9.56
CA PHE A 499 3.75 17.96 8.47
C PHE A 499 3.51 19.39 8.95
N ILE A 500 2.69 19.58 9.98
CA ILE A 500 2.37 20.92 10.51
C ILE A 500 3.62 21.63 11.01
N ILE A 501 4.50 20.92 11.74
CA ILE A 501 5.77 21.48 12.25
C ILE A 501 6.63 22.00 11.09
N CYS A 502 6.90 21.15 10.09
CA CYS A 502 7.68 21.56 8.91
C CYS A 502 7.03 22.70 8.14
N PHE A 503 5.72 22.60 7.91
CA PHE A 503 5.00 23.59 7.14
C PHE A 503 5.00 24.97 7.81
N PHE A 504 4.89 25.00 9.14
CA PHE A 504 4.99 26.22 9.92
C PHE A 504 6.37 26.87 9.82
N ILE A 505 7.44 26.06 9.91
CA ILE A 505 8.84 26.53 9.75
C ILE A 505 9.03 27.12 8.34
N ILE A 506 8.61 26.40 7.30
CA ILE A 506 8.82 26.83 5.92
C ILE A 506 8.06 28.11 5.61
N LYS A 507 6.82 28.26 6.10
CA LYS A 507 6.06 29.49 5.94
C LYS A 507 6.74 30.71 6.54
N ARG A 508 7.46 30.55 7.65
CA ARG A 508 8.23 31.64 8.27
C ARG A 508 9.46 32.01 7.44
N ILE A 509 10.09 31.03 6.78
CA ILE A 509 11.27 31.22 5.93
C ILE A 509 10.89 31.78 4.54
N SER A 510 9.72 31.43 4.02
CA SER A 510 9.27 31.79 2.67
C SER A 510 8.47 33.09 2.57
N ARG A 511 8.15 33.71 3.72
CA ARG A 511 7.65 35.08 3.79
C ARG A 511 8.82 36.03 3.66
#